data_AF-A0A6I3T0N7-F1
#
_entry.id   AF-A0A6I3T0N7-F1
#
_cell.length_a   1.000
_cell.length_b   1.000
_cell.length_c   1.000
_cell.angle_alpha   90.00
_cell.angle_beta   90.00
_cell.angle_gamma   90.00
#
_symmetry.space_group_name_H-M   'P 1'
#
loop_
_entity.id
_entity.type
_entity.pdbx_description
1 polymer ?
#
loop_
_entity_poly.entity_id
_entity_poly.type
_entity_poly.pdbx_seq_one_letter_code
_entity_poly.pdbx_strand_id
1 'polypeptide(L)'
;MTTLDLMTTPAANAGETLLNYDPNRLLDHLIDVLDLKNDAALARLLEVAPPVISKIRHFRLAIGPSLLIRMHEVSDITIAQLRLLMGDRRGKFRVAFSQNDVPAQMLYAA
;
A
#
# COMPACT_ATOMS: atom_id res chain seq x y z
N MET A 1 9.31 -23.17 -51.98
CA MET A 1 8.01 -23.84 -51.74
C MET A 1 7.94 -24.09 -50.24
N THR A 2 7.22 -23.18 -49.57
CA THR A 2 6.68 -23.13 -48.20
C THR A 2 7.38 -23.83 -47.04
N THR A 3 7.85 -23.02 -46.08
CA THR A 3 7.55 -23.09 -44.63
C THR A 3 8.11 -21.82 -43.98
N LEU A 4 7.38 -20.70 -44.04
CA LEU A 4 6.66 -20.10 -42.89
C LEU A 4 6.89 -20.81 -41.54
N ASP A 5 7.67 -20.18 -40.67
CA ASP A 5 7.61 -20.07 -39.19
C ASP A 5 9.06 -19.80 -38.72
N LEU A 6 9.45 -18.62 -38.23
CA LEU A 6 9.14 -18.18 -36.87
C LEU A 6 9.48 -16.69 -36.77
N MET A 7 8.43 -15.90 -36.60
CA MET A 7 8.51 -14.63 -35.89
C MET A 7 8.81 -14.97 -34.43
N THR A 8 10.05 -14.82 -33.97
CA THR A 8 10.29 -14.67 -32.52
C THR A 8 10.97 -13.33 -32.29
N THR A 9 10.12 -12.31 -32.28
CA THR A 9 10.41 -11.07 -31.58
C THR A 9 10.40 -11.41 -30.08
N PRO A 10 11.50 -11.29 -29.31
CA PRO A 10 11.38 -11.15 -27.88
C PRO A 10 11.00 -9.68 -27.59
N ALA A 11 9.81 -9.29 -28.02
CA ALA A 11 9.18 -8.10 -27.48
C ALA A 11 8.65 -8.47 -26.10
N ALA A 12 9.02 -7.64 -25.13
CA ALA A 12 8.33 -7.49 -23.85
C ALA A 12 8.35 -8.70 -22.90
N ASN A 13 9.41 -8.79 -22.09
CA ASN A 13 9.31 -9.33 -20.73
C ASN A 13 10.02 -8.42 -19.70
N ALA A 14 9.93 -7.09 -19.91
CA ALA A 14 10.31 -6.10 -18.90
C ALA A 14 9.08 -5.54 -18.14
N GLY A 15 7.89 -6.15 -18.31
CA GLY A 15 6.62 -5.61 -17.85
C GLY A 15 5.75 -6.55 -17.01
N GLU A 16 6.21 -7.76 -16.67
CA GLU A 16 5.39 -8.73 -15.92
C GLU A 16 6.16 -9.42 -14.79
N THR A 17 7.05 -8.71 -14.10
CA THR A 17 7.47 -9.16 -12.77
C THR A 17 6.32 -8.90 -11.81
N LEU A 18 5.36 -9.83 -11.78
CA LEU A 18 4.36 -10.05 -10.76
C LEU A 18 4.39 -8.99 -9.64
N LEU A 19 3.52 -7.99 -9.74
CA LEU A 19 3.32 -6.95 -8.72
C LEU A 19 2.81 -7.63 -7.44
N ASN A 20 3.72 -8.22 -6.68
CA ASN A 20 3.50 -8.74 -5.34
C ASN A 20 3.47 -7.56 -4.39
N TYR A 21 2.61 -7.66 -3.38
CA TYR A 21 2.51 -6.65 -2.35
C TYR A 21 3.85 -6.51 -1.62
N ASP A 22 4.49 -5.35 -1.76
CA ASP A 22 5.75 -5.00 -1.10
C ASP A 22 5.69 -3.57 -0.55
N PRO A 23 5.39 -3.41 0.75
CA PRO A 23 5.31 -2.10 1.37
C PRO A 23 6.68 -1.43 1.52
N ASN A 24 7.80 -2.16 1.40
CA ASN A 24 9.13 -1.55 1.53
C ASN A 24 9.39 -0.54 0.42
N ARG A 25 9.01 -0.87 -0.82
CA ARG A 25 9.09 0.05 -1.98
C ARG A 25 8.40 1.39 -1.72
N LEU A 26 7.22 1.33 -1.11
CA LEU A 26 6.47 2.52 -0.75
C LEU A 26 7.19 3.33 0.35
N LEU A 27 7.65 2.68 1.41
CA LEU A 27 8.35 3.36 2.51
C LEU A 27 9.68 3.96 2.06
N ASP A 28 10.44 3.25 1.23
CA ASP A 28 11.71 3.73 0.68
C ASP A 28 11.50 4.93 -0.24
N HIS A 29 10.48 4.86 -1.10
CA HIS A 29 10.11 6.00 -1.95
C HIS A 29 9.68 7.21 -1.12
N LEU A 30 8.94 7.02 -0.02
CA LEU A 30 8.56 8.12 0.87
C LEU A 30 9.77 8.73 1.58
N ILE A 31 10.74 7.90 2.00
CA ILE A 31 11.98 8.39 2.62
C ILE A 31 12.77 9.24 1.63
N ASP A 32 12.85 8.81 0.38
CA ASP A 32 13.57 9.51 -0.70
C ASP A 32 12.90 10.84 -1.06
N VAL A 33 11.59 10.83 -1.36
CA VAL A 33 10.84 12.04 -1.76
C VAL A 33 10.77 13.09 -0.64
N LEU A 34 10.71 12.65 0.62
CA LEU A 34 10.58 13.55 1.77
C LEU A 34 11.93 13.92 2.39
N ASP A 35 13.05 13.52 1.75
CA ASP A 35 14.42 13.76 2.22
C ASP A 35 14.64 13.36 3.69
N LEU A 36 14.16 12.16 4.04
CA LEU A 36 14.23 11.65 5.41
C LEU A 36 15.47 10.80 5.62
N LYS A 37 16.05 10.89 6.81
CA LYS A 37 17.24 10.11 7.16
C LYS A 37 16.95 8.62 7.41
N ASN A 38 15.78 8.28 7.94
CA ASN A 38 15.43 6.91 8.35
C ASN A 38 13.93 6.72 8.64
N ASP A 39 13.56 5.47 8.88
CA ASP A 39 12.22 5.03 9.28
C ASP A 39 11.67 5.73 10.54
N ALA A 40 12.53 6.10 11.49
CA ALA A 40 12.09 6.79 12.70
C ALA A 40 11.65 8.23 12.40
N ALA A 41 12.31 8.89 11.46
CA ALA A 41 11.88 10.19 10.94
C ALA A 41 10.55 10.06 10.19
N LEU A 42 10.42 9.04 9.34
CA LEU A 42 9.16 8.75 8.63
C LEU A 42 8.02 8.48 9.62
N ALA A 43 8.26 7.69 10.67
CA ALA A 43 7.26 7.38 11.69
C ALA A 43 6.72 8.65 12.37
N ARG A 44 7.62 9.58 12.73
CA ARG A 44 7.25 10.86 13.34
C ARG A 44 6.43 11.73 12.40
N LEU A 45 6.83 11.81 11.13
CA LEU A 45 6.13 12.59 10.12
C LEU A 45 4.72 12.04 9.85
N LEU A 46 4.59 10.71 9.81
CA LEU A 46 3.32 10.01 9.67
C LEU A 46 2.51 9.93 10.97
N GLU A 47 2.98 10.53 12.07
CA GLU A 47 2.34 10.49 13.40
C GLU A 47 2.06 9.07 13.91
N VAL A 48 2.92 8.11 13.55
CA VAL A 48 2.85 6.73 14.03
C VAL A 48 4.04 6.39 14.93
N ALA A 49 3.84 5.39 15.79
CA ALA A 49 4.94 4.88 16.60
C ALA A 49 5.97 4.15 15.72
N PRO A 50 7.29 4.26 15.98
CA PRO A 50 8.33 3.55 15.22
C PRO A 50 8.11 2.02 15.07
N PRO A 51 7.55 1.29 16.06
CA PRO A 51 7.23 -0.13 15.90
C PRO A 51 6.21 -0.42 14.78
N VAL A 52 5.37 0.54 14.40
CA VAL A 52 4.41 0.38 13.29
C VAL A 52 5.16 0.26 11.98
N ILE A 53 6.10 1.18 11.70
CA ILE A 53 6.93 1.15 10.49
C ILE A 53 7.77 -0.13 10.45
N SER A 54 8.37 -0.51 11.58
CA SER A 54 9.13 -1.76 11.69
C SER A 54 8.25 -2.98 11.38
N LYS A 55 7.02 -3.05 11.91
CA LYS A 55 6.10 -4.17 11.60
C LYS A 55 5.67 -4.18 10.13
N ILE A 56 5.52 -3.02 9.49
CA ILE A 56 5.20 -2.92 8.05
C ILE A 56 6.37 -3.45 7.22
N ARG A 57 7.61 -3.02 7.50
CA ARG A 57 8.82 -3.50 6.82
C ARG A 57 8.99 -5.01 6.87
N HIS A 58 8.64 -5.61 8.00
CA HIS A 58 8.70 -7.05 8.21
C HIS A 58 7.40 -7.79 7.84
N PHE A 59 6.48 -7.16 7.12
CA PHE A 59 5.21 -7.76 6.66
C PHE A 59 4.31 -8.30 7.80
N ARG A 60 4.52 -7.84 9.04
CA ARG A 60 3.73 -8.20 10.22
C ARG A 60 2.50 -7.32 10.39
N LEU A 61 2.44 -6.19 9.69
CA LEU A 61 1.31 -5.27 9.68
C LEU A 61 1.05 -4.79 8.25
N ALA A 62 -0.18 -5.00 7.77
CA ALA A 62 -0.60 -4.45 6.48
C ALA A 62 -0.86 -2.95 6.60
N ILE A 63 -0.65 -2.20 5.52
CA ILE A 63 -0.96 -0.78 5.48
C ILE A 63 -2.49 -0.63 5.40
N GLY A 64 -3.06 0.00 6.42
CA GLY A 64 -4.49 0.29 6.48
C GLY A 64 -4.87 1.58 5.72
N PRO A 65 -6.18 1.80 5.47
CA PRO A 65 -6.64 2.99 4.76
C PRO A 65 -6.26 4.31 5.45
N SER A 66 -6.37 4.38 6.78
CA SER A 66 -6.03 5.59 7.54
C SER A 66 -4.56 5.99 7.39
N LEU A 67 -3.66 5.01 7.38
CA LEU A 67 -2.24 5.26 7.18
C LEU A 67 -1.93 5.68 5.73
N LEU A 68 -2.63 5.12 4.75
CA LEU A 68 -2.53 5.55 3.35
C LEU A 68 -2.98 6.99 3.15
N ILE A 69 -4.07 7.40 3.80
CA ILE A 69 -4.54 8.79 3.78
C ILE A 69 -3.46 9.70 4.37
N ARG A 70 -2.88 9.32 5.50
CA ARG A 70 -1.82 10.12 6.12
C ARG A 70 -0.58 10.22 5.23
N MET A 71 -0.18 9.13 4.58
CA MET A 71 0.91 9.13 3.60
C MET A 71 0.62 10.07 2.43
N HIS A 72 -0.61 10.11 1.95
CA HIS A 72 -1.04 11.04 0.90
C HIS A 72 -0.92 12.50 1.36
N GLU A 73 -1.43 12.83 2.56
CA GLU A 73 -1.39 14.20 3.10
C GLU A 73 0.03 14.75 3.27
N VAL A 74 0.99 13.93 3.69
CA VAL A 74 2.36 14.40 3.95
C VAL A 74 3.25 14.42 2.71
N SER A 75 2.91 13.67 1.67
CA SER A 75 3.75 13.52 0.47
C SER A 75 3.14 14.12 -0.79
N ASP A 76 1.88 14.53 -0.75
CA ASP A 76 1.08 14.94 -1.91
C ASP A 76 0.98 13.88 -3.04
N ILE A 77 1.43 12.64 -2.78
CA ILE A 77 1.34 11.52 -3.73
C ILE A 77 -0.07 10.97 -3.69
N THR A 78 -0.69 10.81 -4.86
CA THR A 78 -2.06 10.29 -4.94
C THR A 78 -2.18 8.88 -4.35
N ILE A 79 -3.33 8.58 -3.71
CA ILE A 79 -3.58 7.24 -3.15
C ILE A 79 -3.42 6.13 -4.21
N ALA A 80 -3.74 6.41 -5.48
CA ALA A 80 -3.55 5.49 -6.59
C ALA A 80 -2.07 5.16 -6.83
N GLN A 81 -1.19 6.17 -6.81
CA GLN A 81 0.25 5.98 -6.94
C GLN A 81 0.84 5.27 -5.71
N LEU A 82 0.39 5.61 -4.50
CA LEU A 82 0.83 4.91 -3.28
C LEU A 82 0.53 3.40 -3.37
N ARG A 83 -0.65 3.04 -3.87
CA ARG A 83 -1.06 1.64 -4.11
C ARG A 83 -0.22 0.97 -5.19
N LEU A 84 0.08 1.68 -6.26
CA LEU A 84 0.94 1.18 -7.34
C LEU A 84 2.35 0.89 -6.83
N LEU A 85 2.94 1.80 -6.03
CA LEU A 85 4.28 1.67 -5.45
C LEU A 85 4.41 0.41 -4.59
N MET A 86 3.39 0.09 -3.78
CA MET A 86 3.39 -1.12 -2.97
C MET A 86 2.89 -2.37 -3.70
N GLY A 87 2.42 -2.26 -4.96
CA GLY A 87 1.79 -3.38 -5.67
C GLY A 87 0.46 -3.83 -5.06
N ASP A 88 -0.24 -2.95 -4.35
CA ASP A 88 -1.50 -3.28 -3.69
C ASP A 88 -2.66 -3.28 -4.68
N ARG A 89 -3.21 -4.48 -4.88
CA ARG A 89 -4.37 -4.72 -5.74
C ARG A 89 -5.70 -4.76 -4.98
N ARG A 90 -5.74 -4.38 -3.70
CA ARG A 90 -6.97 -4.37 -2.88
C ARG A 90 -7.91 -3.26 -3.35
N GLY A 91 -8.57 -3.46 -4.49
CA GLY A 91 -9.34 -2.44 -5.21
C GLY A 91 -10.65 -1.99 -4.56
N LYS A 92 -10.98 -2.42 -3.34
CA LYS A 92 -12.24 -2.04 -2.66
C LYS A 92 -12.00 -1.82 -1.17
N PHE A 93 -12.50 -0.69 -0.66
CA PHE A 93 -12.55 -0.41 0.77
C PHE A 93 -13.30 -1.55 1.45
N ARG A 94 -12.60 -2.37 2.24
CA ARG A 94 -13.25 -3.33 3.13
C ARG A 94 -13.64 -2.54 4.36
N VAL A 95 -14.84 -1.93 4.34
CA VAL A 95 -15.46 -1.45 5.57
C VAL A 95 -15.82 -2.69 6.37
N ALA A 96 -14.94 -3.09 7.29
CA ALA A 96 -15.31 -4.02 8.32
C ALA A 96 -16.19 -3.22 9.30
N PHE A 97 -17.50 -3.31 9.15
CA PHE A 97 -18.41 -2.88 10.19
C PHE A 97 -18.10 -3.75 11.43
N SER A 98 -17.49 -3.15 12.45
CA SER A 98 -17.38 -3.82 13.74
C SER A 98 -18.75 -3.77 14.38
N GLN A 99 -19.31 -4.92 14.74
CA GLN A 99 -20.64 -5.03 15.32
C GLN A 99 -20.79 -4.30 16.68
N ASN A 100 -19.71 -3.73 17.23
CA ASN A 100 -19.70 -2.92 18.45
C ASN A 100 -20.08 -1.45 18.26
N ASP A 101 -20.29 -0.97 17.03
CA ASP A 101 -20.67 0.43 16.77
C ASP A 101 -22.20 0.66 16.78
N VAL A 102 -23.00 -0.37 17.12
CA VAL A 102 -24.44 -0.17 17.36
C VAL A 102 -24.65 0.43 18.76
N PRO A 103 -25.23 1.63 18.89
CA PRO A 103 -25.55 2.20 20.20
C PRO A 103 -26.54 1.27 20.91
N ALA A 104 -26.26 0.97 22.19
CA ALA A 104 -27.07 0.10 23.04
C ALA A 104 -28.56 0.52 23.14
N GLN A 105 -28.90 1.74 22.72
CA GLN A 105 -30.26 2.26 22.65
C GLN A 105 -31.19 1.57 21.63
N MET A 106 -30.68 0.70 20.76
CA MET A 106 -31.51 -0.09 19.84
C MET A 106 -31.95 -1.46 20.40
N LEU A 107 -31.57 -1.83 21.64
CA LEU A 107 -31.83 -3.17 22.19
C LEU A 107 -33.18 -3.33 22.93
N TYR A 108 -34.01 -2.30 23.01
CA TYR A 108 -35.27 -2.32 23.80
C TYR A 108 -36.48 -1.71 23.10
N ALA A 109 -36.75 -2.11 21.86
CA ALA A 109 -38.07 -1.92 21.26
C ALA A 109 -38.72 -3.30 21.07
N ALA A 110 -39.47 -3.74 22.09
CA ALA A 110 -40.43 -4.84 22.03
C ALA A 110 -41.85 -4.26 22.09
#